data_AF-A0A834BQV8-F1
#
_entry.id   AF-A0A834BQV8-F1
#
_cell.length_a   1.000
_cell.length_b   1.000
_cell.length_c   1.000
_cell.angle_alpha   90.00
_cell.angle_beta   90.00
_cell.angle_gamma   90.00
#
_symmetry.space_group_name_H-M   'P 1'
#
loop_
_entity.id
_entity.type
_entity.pdbx_description
1 polymer ?
#
loop_
_entity_poly.entity_id
_entity_poly.type
_entity_poly.pdbx_seq_one_letter_code
_entity_poly.pdbx_strand_id
1 'polypeptide(L)'
;MTICPQIFNNLDHTSLSFRANFRFPNMKMFSVAHKTVFVVDHCPYMAESSRQQVECDVLTKSRAQGVIPLAPVSKSLWTCAVECSMEYCRILYDVYPKDKLVNYLVSDSEFHILNSWRREDQSTHELMSALAAVGPPNPREDPECCSILHGLVAAVESLCKITELQHEKRTALMDTAERVANRGRIICLTNAKSDTHVRMLEDCIQETILDQNKLAAGSDRLMGIQQCELVLVHIYPQGEDTLVSDRPKKEISPLLTSEVHSVRAGRHLASKLNILVQQHFDLASTTITNIPMKEEQHANTSANYDVELLHHRDAHLEFFKSGDLHMAGTSTRENGFKETVTLKWCTPRTNNIELHYCTGAYRISPTDVNSRPSSCLTNFLLNGRSVLLEQPRKSGSKVISHMLSSHGGEIFLHVLNSNRSTLEDPPSISEGCGGRVTDYRITDFGEFMRENRLTPVAESSHDPLRKLPVERAKAQLERYTRYWPMIISQTTIFNMQAVRTDALSALLPLECSQEISMWTFCLRRWFLWLI
;
A
#
# COMPACT_ATOMS: atom_id res chain seq x y z
N MET A 1 -0.73 29.96 -48.78
CA MET A 1 -0.61 31.14 -47.88
C MET A 1 0.48 30.83 -46.87
N THR A 2 1.59 31.52 -46.98
CA THR A 2 2.79 31.42 -46.14
C THR A 2 2.45 31.94 -44.75
N ILE A 3 2.41 31.07 -43.75
CA ILE A 3 2.30 31.46 -42.34
C ILE A 3 3.70 31.39 -41.72
N CYS A 4 4.02 32.47 -41.03
CA CYS A 4 5.33 32.88 -40.50
C CYS A 4 6.03 31.81 -39.62
N PRO A 5 7.33 31.53 -39.80
CA PRO A 5 8.08 30.55 -39.00
C PRO A 5 8.66 31.10 -37.68
N GLN A 6 8.09 32.15 -37.08
CA GLN A 6 8.67 32.82 -35.91
C GLN A 6 8.10 32.45 -34.53
N ILE A 7 7.25 31.42 -34.41
CA ILE A 7 6.70 31.01 -33.09
C ILE A 7 7.46 29.81 -32.47
N PHE A 8 8.37 29.16 -33.19
CA PHE A 8 9.05 27.94 -32.71
C PHE A 8 10.45 28.12 -32.10
N ASN A 9 10.98 29.35 -31.97
CA ASN A 9 12.36 29.57 -31.54
C ASN A 9 12.55 30.09 -30.10
N ASN A 10 11.53 30.03 -29.23
CA ASN A 10 11.67 30.38 -27.80
C ASN A 10 11.11 29.30 -26.87
N LEU A 11 11.48 28.04 -27.10
CA LEU A 11 11.39 27.01 -26.06
C LEU A 11 12.80 26.51 -25.78
N ASP A 12 13.38 27.09 -24.73
CA ASP A 12 14.64 26.66 -24.14
C ASP A 12 14.74 25.15 -24.06
N HIS A 13 15.92 24.65 -24.41
CA HIS A 13 16.41 23.32 -24.14
C HIS A 13 16.43 23.06 -22.62
N THR A 14 15.27 22.81 -22.03
CA THR A 14 15.15 22.11 -20.76
C THR A 14 14.44 20.79 -21.05
N SER A 15 15.19 19.70 -20.93
CA SER A 15 14.65 18.35 -20.92
C SER A 15 13.74 18.20 -19.70
N LEU A 16 12.50 18.66 -19.79
CA LEU A 16 11.44 18.29 -18.88
C LEU A 16 11.06 16.85 -19.20
N SER A 17 11.83 15.91 -18.65
CA SER A 17 11.31 14.58 -18.39
C SER A 17 10.12 14.78 -17.46
N PHE A 18 8.91 14.76 -18.01
CA PHE A 18 7.70 14.50 -17.24
C PHE A 18 7.77 13.03 -16.79
N ARG A 19 8.69 12.74 -15.85
CA ARG A 19 8.39 11.72 -14.85
C ARG A 19 7.20 12.30 -14.13
N ALA A 20 6.03 11.67 -14.30
CA ALA A 20 4.97 11.77 -13.33
C ALA A 20 5.53 11.22 -12.01
N ASN A 21 6.36 12.02 -11.34
CA ASN A 21 6.59 11.89 -9.93
C ASN A 21 5.24 12.23 -9.33
N PHE A 22 4.40 11.21 -9.14
CA PHE A 22 3.48 11.21 -8.03
C PHE A 22 4.34 11.48 -6.81
N ARG A 23 4.51 12.77 -6.48
CA ARG A 23 5.08 13.20 -5.22
C ARG A 23 4.04 12.80 -4.20
N PHE A 24 4.15 11.57 -3.71
CA PHE A 24 3.66 11.27 -2.38
C PHE A 24 4.15 12.40 -1.48
N PRO A 25 3.27 13.05 -0.71
CA PRO A 25 3.66 14.17 0.12
C PRO A 25 4.80 13.71 1.03
N ASN A 26 5.69 14.66 1.32
CA ASN A 26 7.04 14.55 1.87
C ASN A 26 7.15 13.65 3.13
N MET A 27 6.94 12.35 2.99
CA MET A 27 7.28 11.38 4.02
C MET A 27 8.79 11.44 4.17
N LYS A 28 9.28 11.78 5.37
CA LYS A 28 10.71 11.63 5.67
C LYS A 28 11.05 10.15 5.40
N MET A 29 11.81 9.91 4.33
CA MET A 29 12.10 8.58 3.77
C MET A 29 12.59 7.58 4.83
N PHE A 30 13.29 8.09 5.85
CA PHE A 30 13.81 7.34 6.98
C PHE A 30 13.28 7.88 8.32
N SER A 31 11.95 8.00 8.45
CA SER A 31 11.29 8.26 9.73
C SER A 31 11.35 7.02 10.65
N VAL A 32 10.88 7.16 11.89
CA VAL A 32 10.77 6.05 12.85
C VAL A 32 9.94 4.87 12.32
N ALA A 33 9.07 5.09 11.33
CA ALA A 33 8.27 4.05 10.69
C ALA A 33 9.04 3.22 9.66
N HIS A 34 10.26 3.61 9.27
CA HIS A 34 11.05 2.83 8.30
C HIS A 34 11.46 1.46 8.84
N LYS A 35 11.89 1.41 10.11
CA LYS A 35 12.31 0.20 10.82
C LYS A 35 11.43 -0.03 12.04
N THR A 36 10.67 -1.12 12.06
CA THR A 36 9.94 -1.57 13.24
C THR A 36 10.54 -2.89 13.73
N VAL A 37 10.85 -3.00 15.00
CA VAL A 37 11.34 -4.23 15.61
C VAL A 37 10.29 -4.73 16.61
N PHE A 38 9.72 -5.89 16.37
CA PHE A 38 8.91 -6.58 17.39
C PHE A 38 9.83 -7.38 18.30
N VAL A 39 9.61 -7.28 19.61
CA VAL A 39 10.26 -8.11 20.62
C VAL A 39 9.15 -8.78 21.42
N VAL A 40 8.97 -10.08 21.24
CA VAL A 40 7.92 -10.83 21.93
C VAL A 40 8.54 -11.76 22.95
N ASP A 41 8.07 -11.63 24.17
CA ASP A 41 8.49 -12.44 25.29
C ASP A 41 8.01 -13.89 25.18
N HIS A 42 8.92 -14.84 25.34
CA HIS A 42 8.68 -16.29 25.32
C HIS A 42 9.07 -16.96 26.64
N CYS A 43 9.22 -16.19 27.72
CA CYS A 43 9.47 -16.74 29.04
C CYS A 43 8.29 -17.62 29.53
N PRO A 44 8.51 -18.53 30.52
CA PRO A 44 7.50 -19.48 30.99
C PRO A 44 6.16 -18.86 31.42
N TYR A 45 6.18 -17.66 32.00
CA TYR A 45 4.96 -16.94 32.42
C TYR A 45 4.06 -16.52 31.24
N MET A 46 4.60 -16.42 30.02
CA MET A 46 3.81 -16.12 28.82
C MET A 46 2.94 -17.31 28.38
N ALA A 47 3.15 -18.51 28.94
CA ALA A 47 2.25 -19.65 28.77
C ALA A 47 0.95 -19.51 29.57
N GLU A 48 0.85 -18.53 30.47
CA GLU A 48 -0.36 -18.32 31.28
C GLU A 48 -1.60 -18.10 30.40
N SER A 49 -2.73 -18.66 30.84
CA SER A 49 -4.01 -18.46 30.17
C SER A 49 -4.43 -16.99 30.18
N SER A 50 -4.86 -16.48 29.03
CA SER A 50 -5.51 -15.17 28.91
C SER A 50 -6.82 -15.07 29.69
N ARG A 51 -7.41 -16.22 30.08
CA ARG A 51 -8.73 -16.34 30.72
C ARG A 51 -9.88 -15.75 29.89
N GLN A 52 -9.64 -15.47 28.60
CA GLN A 52 -10.68 -15.15 27.65
C GLN A 52 -11.16 -16.45 26.97
N GLN A 53 -12.39 -16.84 27.27
CA GLN A 53 -12.98 -18.05 26.71
C GLN A 53 -13.24 -17.90 25.20
N VAL A 54 -12.92 -18.97 24.46
CA VAL A 54 -13.18 -19.15 23.04
C VAL A 54 -14.08 -20.38 22.90
N GLU A 55 -15.28 -20.17 22.37
CA GLU A 55 -16.20 -21.25 22.05
C GLU A 55 -15.80 -21.88 20.72
N CYS A 56 -15.31 -23.12 20.75
CA CYS A 56 -14.95 -23.87 19.55
C CYS A 56 -16.09 -24.76 19.03
N ASP A 57 -17.17 -24.93 19.80
CA ASP A 57 -18.32 -25.74 19.43
C ASP A 57 -19.34 -24.90 18.64
N VAL A 58 -19.48 -25.20 17.35
CA VAL A 58 -20.32 -24.44 16.39
C VAL A 58 -21.78 -24.91 16.40
N LEU A 59 -22.13 -25.96 17.17
CA LEU A 59 -23.45 -26.60 17.15
C LEU A 59 -24.47 -25.91 18.09
N THR A 60 -24.78 -24.64 17.84
CA THR A 60 -25.67 -23.85 18.72
C THR A 60 -27.15 -23.82 18.29
N LYS A 61 -27.54 -24.31 17.10
CA LYS A 61 -28.92 -24.10 16.60
C LYS A 61 -29.78 -25.34 16.33
N SER A 62 -29.25 -26.56 16.41
CA SER A 62 -30.02 -27.79 16.18
C SER A 62 -29.46 -28.93 17.02
N ARG A 63 -29.72 -28.91 18.33
CA ARG A 63 -29.40 -30.06 19.18
C ARG A 63 -30.48 -31.13 19.02
N ALA A 64 -30.07 -32.31 18.57
CA ALA A 64 -30.74 -33.54 19.01
C ALA A 64 -30.55 -33.66 20.53
N GLN A 65 -31.58 -34.07 21.27
CA GLN A 65 -31.48 -34.28 22.71
C GLN A 65 -30.35 -35.29 23.02
N GLY A 66 -29.40 -34.93 23.89
CA GLY A 66 -28.37 -35.85 24.42
C GLY A 66 -26.90 -35.55 24.12
N VAL A 67 -26.55 -34.46 23.42
CA VAL A 67 -25.14 -34.12 23.13
C VAL A 67 -24.59 -33.09 24.14
N ILE A 68 -23.45 -33.41 24.77
CA ILE A 68 -22.72 -32.54 25.71
C ILE A 68 -21.79 -31.62 24.90
N PRO A 69 -21.87 -30.28 25.06
CA PRO A 69 -20.99 -29.36 24.35
C PRO A 69 -19.53 -29.48 24.82
N LEU A 70 -18.60 -29.21 23.91
CA LEU A 70 -17.19 -29.11 24.28
C LEU A 70 -16.95 -27.92 25.22
N ALA A 71 -16.08 -28.11 26.21
CA ALA A 71 -15.69 -27.04 27.12
C ALA A 71 -14.95 -25.94 26.35
N PRO A 72 -15.22 -24.64 26.63
CA PRO A 72 -14.50 -23.56 26.01
C PRO A 72 -13.02 -23.59 26.40
N VAL A 73 -12.16 -23.17 25.47
CA VAL A 73 -10.71 -23.08 25.69
C VAL A 73 -10.28 -21.62 25.83
N SER A 74 -9.07 -21.38 26.31
CA SER A 74 -8.49 -20.04 26.36
C SER A 74 -7.09 -20.08 25.75
N LYS A 75 -6.74 -19.01 25.05
CA LYS A 75 -5.40 -18.82 24.47
C LYS A 75 -4.43 -18.40 25.58
N SER A 76 -3.13 -18.68 25.43
CA SER A 76 -2.12 -18.13 26.33
C SER A 76 -1.81 -16.67 26.03
N LEU A 77 -1.12 -15.97 26.94
CA LEU A 77 -0.62 -14.60 26.70
C LEU A 77 0.28 -14.55 25.45
N TRP A 78 1.17 -15.54 25.29
CA TRP A 78 2.01 -15.73 24.10
C TRP A 78 1.18 -15.81 22.83
N THR A 79 0.19 -16.70 22.78
CA THR A 79 -0.66 -16.85 21.58
C THR A 79 -1.39 -15.55 21.26
N CYS A 80 -1.91 -14.83 22.26
CA CYS A 80 -2.52 -13.53 22.05
C CYS A 80 -1.52 -12.49 21.49
N ALA A 81 -0.30 -12.43 22.01
CA ALA A 81 0.74 -11.51 21.55
C ALA A 81 1.13 -11.78 20.09
N VAL A 82 1.34 -13.05 19.74
CA VAL A 82 1.69 -13.47 18.37
C VAL A 82 0.54 -13.17 17.40
N GLU A 83 -0.70 -13.54 17.71
CA GLU A 83 -1.85 -13.26 16.83
C GLU A 83 -2.01 -11.77 16.54
N CYS A 84 -1.89 -10.92 17.57
CA CYS A 84 -2.11 -9.49 17.42
C CYS A 84 -0.97 -8.79 16.67
N SER A 85 0.29 -9.21 16.89
CA SER A 85 1.45 -8.67 16.17
C SER A 85 1.52 -9.15 14.72
N MET A 86 1.06 -10.36 14.42
CA MET A 86 0.95 -10.83 13.04
C MET A 86 -0.15 -10.11 12.28
N GLU A 87 -1.28 -9.79 12.91
CA GLU A 87 -2.32 -8.96 12.30
C GLU A 87 -1.83 -7.52 12.06
N TYR A 88 -1.03 -6.98 12.98
CA TYR A 88 -0.33 -5.70 12.77
C TYR A 88 0.55 -5.75 11.50
N CYS A 89 1.35 -6.80 11.34
CA CYS A 89 2.23 -6.98 10.18
C CYS A 89 1.43 -7.16 8.88
N ARG A 90 0.31 -7.89 8.91
CA ARG A 90 -0.57 -8.07 7.75
C ARG A 90 -1.11 -6.73 7.25
N ILE A 91 -1.65 -5.90 8.15
CA ILE A 91 -2.16 -4.56 7.80
C ILE A 91 -1.04 -3.71 7.20
N LEU A 92 0.15 -3.75 7.80
CA LEU A 92 1.31 -3.00 7.34
C LEU A 92 1.72 -3.41 5.91
N TYR A 93 1.86 -4.71 5.64
CA TYR A 93 2.33 -5.20 4.34
C TYR A 93 1.31 -4.96 3.21
N ASP A 94 0.01 -5.01 3.51
CA ASP A 94 -1.03 -4.67 2.53
C ASP A 94 -0.95 -3.20 2.10
N VAL A 95 -0.79 -2.28 3.06
CA VAL A 95 -0.77 -0.83 2.78
C VAL A 95 0.60 -0.38 2.24
N TYR A 96 1.68 -0.96 2.77
CA TYR A 96 3.06 -0.61 2.47
C TYR A 96 3.86 -1.86 2.07
N PRO A 97 3.74 -2.32 0.82
CA PRO A 97 4.50 -3.48 0.33
C PRO A 97 6.02 -3.21 0.20
N LYS A 98 6.45 -1.96 0.36
CA LYS A 98 7.85 -1.53 0.24
C LYS A 98 8.17 -0.48 1.31
N ASP A 99 9.46 -0.33 1.60
CA ASP A 99 10.07 0.75 2.39
C ASP A 99 9.67 0.86 3.88
N LYS A 100 8.71 0.05 4.35
CA LYS A 100 8.37 -0.16 5.76
C LYS A 100 8.72 -1.58 6.13
N LEU A 101 9.75 -1.74 6.97
CA LEU A 101 10.34 -3.04 7.25
C LEU A 101 10.09 -3.43 8.71
N VAL A 102 9.92 -4.72 8.93
CA VAL A 102 9.74 -5.33 10.26
C VAL A 102 10.86 -6.33 10.50
N ASN A 103 11.48 -6.25 11.68
CA ASN A 103 12.30 -7.31 12.22
C ASN A 103 11.62 -7.93 13.44
N TYR A 104 11.41 -9.24 13.44
CA TYR A 104 10.65 -9.92 14.47
C TYR A 104 11.58 -10.76 15.34
N LEU A 105 11.60 -10.47 16.64
CA LEU A 105 12.45 -11.14 17.62
C LEU A 105 11.59 -11.81 18.69
N VAL A 106 12.05 -12.97 19.12
CA VAL A 106 11.51 -13.69 20.28
C VAL A 106 12.60 -13.73 21.35
N SER A 107 12.23 -13.59 22.62
CA SER A 107 13.17 -13.52 23.75
C SER A 107 12.78 -14.48 24.86
N ASP A 108 13.68 -15.38 25.21
CA ASP A 108 13.57 -16.37 26.28
C ASP A 108 14.89 -16.41 27.08
N SER A 109 15.54 -17.57 27.20
CA SER A 109 16.91 -17.70 27.73
C SER A 109 17.97 -17.10 26.80
N GLU A 110 17.63 -16.92 25.52
CA GLU A 110 18.40 -16.17 24.55
C GLU A 110 17.47 -15.29 23.68
N PHE A 111 17.95 -14.81 22.54
CA PHE A 111 17.13 -14.10 21.57
C PHE A 111 17.13 -14.82 20.22
N HIS A 112 15.98 -14.83 19.55
CA HIS A 112 15.79 -15.46 18.26
C HIS A 112 15.33 -14.41 17.25
N ILE A 113 16.15 -14.13 16.25
CA ILE A 113 15.79 -13.22 15.15
C ILE A 113 15.14 -14.05 14.04
N LEU A 114 13.85 -13.82 13.77
CA LEU A 114 13.07 -14.67 12.87
C LEU A 114 13.16 -14.29 11.39
N ASN A 115 13.58 -13.06 11.09
CA ASN A 115 13.70 -12.54 9.72
C ASN A 115 14.78 -11.44 9.67
N SER A 116 15.02 -10.81 8.51
CA SER A 116 15.97 -9.69 8.39
C SER A 116 15.34 -8.42 7.80
N TRP A 117 16.16 -7.40 7.54
CA TRP A 117 15.75 -6.17 6.87
C TRP A 117 15.62 -6.29 5.33
N ARG A 118 15.81 -7.50 4.78
CA ARG A 118 15.64 -7.74 3.34
C ARG A 118 14.16 -7.70 2.96
N ARG A 119 13.89 -7.27 1.73
CA ARG A 119 12.51 -7.19 1.21
C ARG A 119 11.86 -8.56 1.04
N GLU A 120 12.64 -9.57 0.67
CA GLU A 120 12.18 -10.96 0.53
C GLU A 120 11.68 -11.53 1.87
N ASP A 121 12.32 -11.16 2.97
CA ASP A 121 11.98 -11.58 4.35
C ASP A 121 10.72 -10.90 4.93
N GLN A 122 10.08 -9.98 4.20
CA GLN A 122 8.90 -9.24 4.67
C GLN A 122 7.60 -10.01 4.38
N SER A 123 7.51 -11.22 4.93
CA SER A 123 6.44 -12.18 4.64
C SER A 123 5.78 -12.68 5.92
N THR A 124 4.45 -12.52 6.03
CA THR A 124 3.70 -13.10 7.15
C THR A 124 3.75 -14.63 7.12
N HIS A 125 3.84 -15.24 5.95
CA HIS A 125 3.91 -16.70 5.81
C HIS A 125 5.22 -17.25 6.41
N GLU A 126 6.35 -16.64 6.07
CA GLU A 126 7.66 -17.06 6.58
C GLU A 126 7.77 -16.80 8.09
N LEU A 127 7.30 -15.64 8.56
CA LEU A 127 7.24 -15.33 9.99
C LEU A 127 6.39 -16.33 10.77
N MET A 128 5.21 -16.71 10.26
CA MET A 128 4.38 -17.74 10.89
C MET A 128 5.07 -19.10 10.92
N SER A 129 5.82 -19.46 9.87
CA SER A 129 6.61 -20.69 9.86
C SER A 129 7.73 -20.66 10.90
N ALA A 130 8.42 -19.53 11.05
CA ALA A 130 9.46 -19.35 12.06
C ALA A 130 8.90 -19.40 13.49
N LEU A 131 7.76 -18.73 13.73
CA LEU A 131 7.05 -18.77 15.02
C LEU A 131 6.56 -20.18 15.37
N ALA A 132 6.09 -20.95 14.38
CA ALA A 132 5.70 -22.33 14.58
C ALA A 132 6.91 -23.22 14.95
N ALA A 133 8.10 -22.92 14.42
CA ALA A 133 9.33 -23.64 14.78
C ALA A 133 9.80 -23.32 16.21
N VAL A 134 9.60 -22.08 16.68
CA VAL A 134 9.86 -21.68 18.08
C VAL A 134 8.87 -22.36 19.04
N GLY A 135 7.59 -22.47 18.65
CA GLY A 135 6.56 -23.12 19.46
C GLY A 135 6.07 -22.29 20.65
N PRO A 136 5.24 -22.86 21.54
CA PRO A 136 4.76 -22.17 22.75
C PRO A 136 5.83 -22.14 23.86
N PRO A 137 5.78 -21.14 24.77
CA PRO A 137 6.65 -21.11 25.96
C PRO A 137 6.48 -22.36 26.81
N ASN A 138 7.57 -22.88 27.36
CA ASN A 138 7.55 -24.04 28.24
C ASN A 138 7.23 -23.61 29.68
N PRO A 139 6.07 -23.97 30.27
CA PRO A 139 5.71 -23.56 31.63
C PRO A 139 6.62 -24.15 32.72
N ARG A 140 7.46 -25.14 32.38
CA ARG A 140 8.34 -25.87 33.31
C ARG A 140 9.80 -25.45 33.23
N GLU A 141 10.14 -24.55 32.31
CA GLU A 141 11.49 -24.01 32.20
C GLU A 141 11.79 -23.05 33.35
N ASP A 142 13.07 -22.93 33.72
CA ASP A 142 13.51 -22.09 34.83
C ASP A 142 13.33 -20.60 34.50
N PRO A 143 12.45 -19.86 35.20
CA PRO A 143 12.22 -18.45 34.93
C PRO A 143 13.43 -17.55 35.21
N GLU A 144 14.42 -18.01 36.00
CA GLU A 144 15.63 -17.22 36.28
C GLU A 144 16.58 -17.14 35.08
N CYS A 145 16.50 -18.11 34.16
CA CYS A 145 17.32 -18.12 32.95
C CYS A 145 16.71 -17.28 31.82
N CYS A 146 15.42 -16.93 31.89
CA CYS A 146 14.70 -16.28 30.79
C CYS A 146 14.46 -14.78 31.08
N SER A 147 14.67 -13.94 30.06
CA SER A 147 14.44 -12.51 30.18
C SER A 147 14.12 -11.87 28.83
N ILE A 148 13.19 -10.91 28.85
CA ILE A 148 12.89 -10.03 27.71
C ILE A 148 14.08 -9.14 27.32
N LEU A 149 15.05 -8.96 28.22
CA LEU A 149 16.23 -8.11 27.98
C LEU A 149 17.09 -8.62 26.82
N HIS A 150 17.20 -9.93 26.61
CA HIS A 150 17.99 -10.49 25.50
C HIS A 150 17.49 -9.97 24.15
N GLY A 151 16.18 -10.02 23.93
CA GLY A 151 15.54 -9.51 22.72
C GLY A 151 15.57 -7.98 22.62
N LEU A 152 15.49 -7.25 23.73
CA LEU A 152 15.60 -5.79 23.72
C LEU A 152 17.01 -5.32 23.30
N VAL A 153 18.06 -5.98 23.79
CA VAL A 153 19.44 -5.70 23.37
C VAL A 153 19.61 -6.00 21.88
N ALA A 154 19.17 -7.18 21.44
CA ALA A 154 19.22 -7.58 20.03
C ALA A 154 18.38 -6.66 19.11
N ALA A 155 17.29 -6.08 19.61
CA ALA A 155 16.48 -5.12 18.86
C ALA A 155 17.24 -3.82 18.59
N VAL A 156 17.95 -3.29 19.59
CA VAL A 156 18.82 -2.11 19.42
C VAL A 156 19.94 -2.41 18.43
N GLU A 157 20.59 -3.58 18.55
CA GLU A 157 21.61 -4.02 17.58
C GLU A 157 21.04 -4.12 16.15
N SER A 158 19.83 -4.65 16.01
CA SER A 158 19.17 -4.78 14.71
C SER A 158 18.86 -3.41 14.10
N LEU A 159 18.45 -2.41 14.89
CA LEU A 159 18.23 -1.04 14.42
C LEU A 159 19.51 -0.39 13.87
N CYS A 160 20.69 -0.76 14.37
CA CYS A 160 21.98 -0.30 13.85
C CYS A 160 22.34 -0.90 12.48
N LYS A 161 21.77 -2.07 12.11
CA LYS A 161 22.03 -2.71 10.81
C LYS A 161 21.40 -1.90 9.67
N ILE A 162 22.13 -1.77 8.56
CA ILE A 162 21.72 -0.96 7.40
C ILE A 162 20.71 -1.73 6.54
N THR A 163 19.63 -1.07 6.12
CA THR A 163 18.64 -1.65 5.18
C THR A 163 19.13 -1.50 3.73
N GLU A 164 18.59 -2.30 2.81
CA GLU A 164 18.92 -2.17 1.37
C GLU A 164 18.69 -0.74 0.86
N LEU A 165 17.57 -0.12 1.23
CA LEU A 165 17.23 1.24 0.82
C LEU A 165 18.18 2.28 1.43
N GLN A 166 18.53 2.15 2.72
CA GLN A 166 19.54 3.02 3.34
C GLN A 166 20.90 2.88 2.64
N HIS A 167 21.30 1.65 2.31
CA HIS A 167 22.56 1.38 1.61
C HIS A 167 22.56 1.99 0.20
N GLU A 168 21.49 1.80 -0.57
CA GLU A 168 21.32 2.36 -1.91
C GLU A 168 21.40 3.90 -1.87
N LYS A 169 20.69 4.56 -0.94
CA LYS A 169 20.72 6.03 -0.85
C LYS A 169 22.04 6.59 -0.33
N ARG A 170 22.78 5.83 0.48
CA ARG A 170 24.11 6.22 0.95
C ARG A 170 25.17 6.09 -0.15
N THR A 171 25.02 5.11 -1.04
CA THR A 171 25.98 4.82 -2.12
C THR A 171 25.68 5.53 -3.43
N ALA A 172 24.43 5.95 -3.66
CA ALA A 172 24.08 6.83 -4.76
C ALA A 172 24.85 8.15 -4.61
N LEU A 173 25.72 8.48 -5.58
CA LEU A 173 26.60 9.66 -5.69
C LEU A 173 25.82 11.00 -5.82
N MET A 174 24.83 11.21 -4.98
CA MET A 174 24.03 12.43 -4.89
C MET A 174 24.36 13.16 -3.58
N ASP A 175 24.22 14.49 -3.56
CA ASP A 175 24.29 15.39 -2.38
C ASP A 175 23.33 15.03 -1.22
N THR A 176 22.72 13.85 -1.26
CA THR A 176 21.75 13.32 -0.29
C THR A 176 22.33 12.25 0.64
N ALA A 177 23.60 11.84 0.49
CA ALA A 177 24.21 10.82 1.36
C ALA A 177 24.16 11.23 2.85
N GLU A 178 24.37 12.52 3.16
CA GLU A 178 24.25 13.08 4.52
C GLU A 178 22.79 13.13 5.05
N ARG A 179 21.79 12.88 4.19
CA ARG A 179 20.37 12.89 4.55
C ARG A 179 19.82 11.53 4.92
N VAL A 180 20.63 10.46 4.85
CA VAL A 180 20.19 9.11 5.24
C VAL A 180 20.16 9.02 6.76
N ALA A 181 18.96 9.16 7.33
CA ALA A 181 18.74 9.01 8.75
C ALA A 181 18.61 7.52 9.15
N ASN A 182 19.01 7.20 10.38
CA ASN A 182 18.71 5.92 11.02
C ASN A 182 17.80 6.15 12.23
N ARG A 183 16.52 5.83 12.03
CA ARG A 183 15.47 5.93 13.04
C ARG A 183 14.66 4.65 13.03
N GLY A 184 14.07 4.29 14.17
CA GLY A 184 13.23 3.11 14.25
C GLY A 184 12.33 3.08 15.47
N ARG A 185 11.52 2.03 15.53
CA ARG A 185 10.61 1.73 16.63
C ARG A 185 10.84 0.32 17.13
N ILE A 186 10.81 0.14 18.45
CA ILE A 186 10.79 -1.15 19.13
C ILE A 186 9.40 -1.32 19.76
N ILE A 187 8.69 -2.38 19.41
CA ILE A 187 7.41 -2.75 20.02
C ILE A 187 7.66 -4.02 20.85
N CYS A 188 7.64 -3.86 22.17
CA CYS A 188 7.92 -4.93 23.11
C CYS A 188 6.61 -5.47 23.70
N LEU A 189 6.34 -6.76 23.52
CA LEU A 189 5.15 -7.45 24.03
C LEU A 189 5.57 -8.42 25.15
N THR A 190 5.22 -8.11 26.40
CA THR A 190 5.67 -8.86 27.59
C THR A 190 4.66 -8.77 28.74
N ASN A 191 4.82 -9.61 29.76
CA ASN A 191 4.14 -9.48 31.06
C ASN A 191 5.12 -8.90 32.10
N ALA A 192 5.24 -7.57 32.14
CA ALA A 192 6.08 -6.88 33.13
C ALA A 192 5.52 -6.97 34.57
N LYS A 193 6.41 -7.04 35.57
CA LYS A 193 6.05 -7.21 36.99
C LYS A 193 5.50 -5.96 37.68
N SER A 194 6.01 -4.78 37.35
CA SER A 194 5.65 -3.50 37.96
C SER A 194 6.18 -2.31 37.17
N ASP A 195 5.73 -1.09 37.48
CA ASP A 195 6.30 0.13 36.91
C ASP A 195 7.82 0.29 37.14
N THR A 196 8.35 -0.26 38.23
CA THR A 196 9.80 -0.26 38.48
C THR A 196 10.53 -1.20 37.53
N HIS A 197 9.94 -2.37 37.25
CA HIS A 197 10.46 -3.29 36.24
C HIS A 197 10.45 -2.64 34.86
N VAL A 198 9.36 -1.94 34.51
CA VAL A 198 9.26 -1.19 33.25
C VAL A 198 10.38 -0.17 33.12
N ARG A 199 10.63 0.67 34.14
CA ARG A 199 11.72 1.67 34.11
C ARG A 199 13.09 1.02 33.89
N MET A 200 13.35 -0.11 34.54
CA MET A 200 14.61 -0.86 34.34
C MET A 200 14.80 -1.29 32.87
N LEU A 201 13.73 -1.73 32.19
CA LEU A 201 13.80 -2.06 30.76
C LEU A 201 14.13 -0.83 29.90
N GLU A 202 13.57 0.33 30.25
CA GLU A 202 13.85 1.59 29.53
C GLU A 202 15.29 2.04 29.69
N ASP A 203 15.80 2.00 30.93
CA ASP A 203 17.17 2.37 31.26
C ASP A 203 18.16 1.45 30.52
N CYS A 204 17.89 0.13 30.49
CA CYS A 204 18.69 -0.83 29.76
C CYS A 204 18.73 -0.54 28.25
N ILE A 205 17.59 -0.22 27.63
CA ILE A 205 17.54 0.14 26.20
C ILE A 205 18.31 1.44 25.96
N GLN A 206 18.16 2.44 26.84
CA GLN A 206 18.89 3.70 26.71
C GLN A 206 20.41 3.48 26.75
N GLU A 207 20.92 2.71 27.72
CA GLU A 207 22.34 2.37 27.82
C GLU A 207 22.82 1.60 26.59
N THR A 208 22.04 0.60 26.14
CA THR A 208 22.36 -0.20 24.96
C THR A 208 22.43 0.66 23.69
N ILE A 209 21.52 1.63 23.52
CA ILE A 209 21.56 2.57 22.38
C ILE A 209 22.86 3.37 22.39
N LEU A 210 23.29 3.86 23.56
CA LEU A 210 24.53 4.64 23.67
C LEU A 210 25.75 3.81 23.31
N ASP A 211 25.82 2.57 23.78
CA ASP A 211 26.96 1.69 23.49
C ASP A 211 26.98 1.22 22.04
N GLN A 212 25.83 0.85 21.49
CA GLN A 212 25.73 0.47 20.07
C GLN A 212 26.02 1.64 19.13
N ASN A 213 25.69 2.88 19.51
CA ASN A 213 26.05 4.06 18.74
C ASN A 213 27.57 4.33 18.72
N LYS A 214 28.28 4.05 19.83
CA LYS A 214 29.75 4.13 19.85
C LYS A 214 30.37 3.10 18.90
N LEU A 215 29.83 1.87 18.89
CA LEU A 215 30.27 0.81 17.98
C LEU A 215 29.97 1.16 16.51
N ALA A 216 28.79 1.73 16.24
CA ALA A 216 28.39 2.12 14.90
C ALA A 216 29.24 3.27 14.33
N ALA A 217 29.75 4.17 15.18
CA ALA A 217 30.63 5.26 14.75
C ALA A 217 31.96 4.77 14.14
N GLY A 218 32.41 3.56 14.51
CA GLY A 218 33.63 2.94 13.99
C GLY A 218 33.39 1.89 12.89
N SER A 219 32.18 1.76 12.34
CA SER A 219 31.81 0.67 11.43
C SER A 219 31.17 1.17 10.14
N ASP A 220 31.68 0.73 8.99
CA ASP A 220 31.08 1.04 7.68
C ASP A 220 29.75 0.30 7.42
N ARG A 221 29.47 -0.73 8.23
CA ARG A 221 28.32 -1.63 8.06
C ARG A 221 27.16 -1.33 9.01
N LEU A 222 27.35 -0.40 9.94
CA LEU A 222 26.34 0.01 10.91
C LEU A 222 26.02 1.50 10.75
N MET A 223 24.90 1.93 11.32
CA MET A 223 24.52 3.33 11.41
C MET A 223 24.06 3.65 12.84
N GLY A 224 24.59 4.73 13.41
CA GLY A 224 24.14 5.20 14.72
C GLY A 224 22.65 5.57 14.71
N ILE A 225 21.91 5.11 15.71
CA ILE A 225 20.50 5.38 15.93
C ILE A 225 20.35 6.84 16.37
N GLN A 226 19.61 7.61 15.57
CA GLN A 226 19.35 9.03 15.82
C GLN A 226 18.02 9.26 16.55
N GLN A 227 17.07 8.33 16.43
CA GLN A 227 15.80 8.36 17.14
C GLN A 227 15.23 6.94 17.24
N CYS A 228 14.83 6.55 18.45
CA CYS A 228 14.17 5.30 18.77
C CYS A 228 12.87 5.59 19.52
N GLU A 229 11.78 4.95 19.08
CA GLU A 229 10.52 4.91 19.83
C GLU A 229 10.36 3.54 20.47
N LEU A 230 10.25 3.47 21.79
CA LEU A 230 9.92 2.27 22.52
C LEU A 230 8.43 2.25 22.84
N VAL A 231 7.74 1.19 22.43
CA VAL A 231 6.33 0.93 22.72
C VAL A 231 6.28 -0.34 23.55
N LEU A 232 6.20 -0.19 24.87
CA LEU A 232 6.10 -1.29 25.82
C LEU A 232 4.63 -1.65 26.03
N VAL A 233 4.21 -2.83 25.62
CA VAL A 233 2.86 -3.35 25.82
C VAL A 233 2.91 -4.43 26.90
N HIS A 234 2.48 -4.08 28.10
CA HIS A 234 2.27 -5.01 29.19
C HIS A 234 0.95 -5.76 28.97
N ILE A 235 1.04 -7.08 28.82
CA ILE A 235 -0.09 -7.97 28.54
C ILE A 235 -0.40 -8.78 29.79
N TYR A 236 -1.66 -8.77 30.23
CA TYR A 236 -2.08 -9.52 31.43
C TYR A 236 -3.42 -10.26 31.23
N PRO A 237 -3.70 -11.33 32.00
CA PRO A 237 -4.95 -12.09 31.89
C PRO A 237 -6.22 -11.28 32.18
N GLN A 238 -7.36 -11.79 31.72
CA GLN A 238 -8.67 -11.24 32.09
C GLN A 238 -8.93 -11.43 33.59
N GLY A 239 -9.52 -10.42 34.22
CA GLY A 239 -9.93 -10.47 35.64
C GLY A 239 -8.81 -10.25 36.65
N GLU A 240 -7.59 -9.92 36.20
CA GLU A 240 -6.50 -9.54 37.10
C GLU A 240 -6.29 -8.03 37.16
N ASP A 241 -5.84 -7.57 38.32
CA ASP A 241 -5.29 -6.23 38.49
C ASP A 241 -3.81 -6.23 38.13
N THR A 242 -3.30 -5.08 37.70
CA THR A 242 -1.91 -4.92 37.25
C THR A 242 -1.20 -3.82 38.02
N LEU A 243 0.09 -4.05 38.29
CA LEU A 243 1.00 -3.09 38.91
C LEU A 243 1.75 -2.24 37.86
N VAL A 244 1.35 -2.35 36.59
CA VAL A 244 1.90 -1.58 35.47
C VAL A 244 0.84 -0.61 34.98
N SER A 245 1.14 0.68 35.05
CA SER A 245 0.24 1.76 34.65
C SER A 245 0.46 2.17 33.19
N ASP A 246 -0.62 2.59 32.52
CA ASP A 246 -0.51 3.25 31.22
C ASP A 246 0.30 4.53 31.35
N ARG A 247 1.23 4.75 30.43
CA ARG A 247 2.04 5.96 30.38
C ARG A 247 2.10 6.50 28.95
N PRO A 248 1.64 7.74 28.72
CA PRO A 248 1.74 8.34 27.41
C PRO A 248 3.20 8.52 27.01
N LYS A 249 3.42 8.75 25.72
CA LYS A 249 4.74 8.99 25.15
C LYS A 249 5.50 10.06 25.94
N LYS A 250 6.64 9.64 26.48
CA LYS A 250 7.56 10.43 27.30
C LYS A 250 8.96 10.38 26.68
N GLU A 251 9.64 11.52 26.65
CA GLU A 251 11.06 11.57 26.31
C GLU A 251 11.89 11.03 27.50
N ILE A 252 12.66 9.96 27.23
CA ILE A 252 13.57 9.35 28.20
C ILE A 252 14.98 9.91 28.00
N SER A 253 15.39 10.08 26.74
CA SER A 253 16.63 10.74 26.35
C SER A 253 16.46 11.39 24.96
N PRO A 254 17.43 12.19 24.47
CA PRO A 254 17.37 12.77 23.12
C PRO A 254 17.26 11.73 21.99
N LEU A 255 17.65 10.47 22.27
CA LEU A 255 17.59 9.36 21.32
C LEU A 255 16.38 8.45 21.54
N LEU A 256 15.78 8.44 22.74
CA LEU A 256 14.76 7.48 23.14
C LEU A 256 13.50 8.18 23.67
N THR A 257 12.38 7.92 22.99
CA THR A 257 11.05 8.19 23.54
C THR A 257 10.36 6.87 23.86
N SER A 258 9.59 6.82 24.94
CA SER A 258 8.95 5.60 25.42
C SER A 258 7.49 5.84 25.77
N GLU A 259 6.63 4.88 25.44
CA GLU A 259 5.24 4.80 25.90
C GLU A 259 4.94 3.39 26.42
N VAL A 260 4.03 3.32 27.40
CA VAL A 260 3.66 2.08 28.07
C VAL A 260 2.17 1.91 27.97
N HIS A 261 1.74 0.73 27.54
CA HIS A 261 0.34 0.36 27.40
C HIS A 261 0.06 -0.88 28.25
N SER A 262 -0.83 -0.76 29.22
CA SER A 262 -1.27 -1.85 30.09
C SER A 262 -2.58 -2.41 29.54
N VAL A 263 -2.53 -3.61 28.95
CA VAL A 263 -3.65 -4.12 28.14
C VAL A 263 -3.98 -5.57 28.48
N ARG A 264 -5.26 -5.84 28.69
CA ARG A 264 -5.76 -7.21 28.84
C ARG A 264 -5.52 -8.03 27.57
N ALA A 265 -5.14 -9.29 27.72
CA ALA A 265 -4.94 -10.21 26.61
C ALA A 265 -6.20 -10.43 25.76
N GLY A 266 -5.99 -10.98 24.56
CA GLY A 266 -7.03 -11.30 23.59
C GLY A 266 -7.61 -10.06 22.90
N ARG A 267 -8.94 -9.88 22.93
CA ARG A 267 -9.62 -8.84 22.11
C ARG A 267 -9.15 -7.40 22.37
N HIS A 268 -8.75 -7.09 23.61
CA HIS A 268 -8.30 -5.74 23.96
C HIS A 268 -6.89 -5.47 23.42
N LEU A 269 -6.00 -6.47 23.49
CA LEU A 269 -4.69 -6.43 22.86
C LEU A 269 -4.80 -6.25 21.34
N ALA A 270 -5.69 -7.01 20.68
CA ALA A 270 -5.95 -6.88 19.25
C ALA A 270 -6.42 -5.46 18.89
N SER A 271 -7.38 -4.92 19.66
CA SER A 271 -7.84 -3.54 19.48
C SER A 271 -6.73 -2.51 19.69
N LYS A 272 -5.86 -2.71 20.69
CA LYS A 272 -4.73 -1.81 20.94
C LYS A 272 -3.73 -1.83 19.80
N LEU A 273 -3.29 -2.99 19.34
CA LEU A 273 -2.33 -3.08 18.24
C LEU A 273 -2.91 -2.56 16.92
N ASN A 274 -4.23 -2.72 16.71
CA ASN A 274 -4.93 -2.08 15.58
C ASN A 274 -4.93 -0.54 15.67
N ILE A 275 -5.01 0.05 16.86
CA ILE A 275 -4.87 1.51 17.04
C ILE A 275 -3.40 1.92 16.82
N LEU A 276 -2.46 1.16 17.39
CA LEU A 276 -1.03 1.45 17.26
C LEU A 276 -0.59 1.41 15.80
N VAL A 277 -1.00 0.42 14.98
CA VAL A 277 -0.62 0.39 13.55
C VAL A 277 -1.11 1.63 12.81
N GLN A 278 -2.30 2.14 13.14
CA GLN A 278 -2.82 3.37 12.54
C GLN A 278 -2.00 4.59 12.93
N GLN A 279 -1.63 4.73 14.21
CA GLN A 279 -0.79 5.83 14.69
C GLN A 279 0.65 5.75 14.16
N HIS A 280 1.17 4.53 14.07
CA HIS A 280 2.54 4.23 13.70
C HIS A 280 2.86 4.52 12.24
N PHE A 281 1.86 4.45 11.37
CA PHE A 281 2.01 4.55 9.92
C PHE A 281 1.03 5.54 9.27
N ASP A 282 0.49 6.47 10.06
CA ASP A 282 -0.43 7.52 9.61
C ASP A 282 -1.61 6.95 8.80
N LEU A 283 -2.22 5.88 9.30
CA LEU A 283 -3.40 5.31 8.65
C LEU A 283 -4.67 6.06 9.08
N ALA A 284 -5.67 6.00 8.22
CA ALA A 284 -7.05 6.35 8.50
C ALA A 284 -7.95 5.13 8.27
N SER A 285 -9.17 5.21 8.80
CA SER A 285 -10.21 4.21 8.63
C SER A 285 -11.35 4.74 7.77
N THR A 286 -11.79 3.93 6.81
CA THR A 286 -13.03 4.12 6.04
C THR A 286 -13.98 2.95 6.31
N THR A 287 -15.19 3.24 6.78
CA THR A 287 -16.29 2.27 6.84
C THR A 287 -17.17 2.40 5.60
N ILE A 288 -17.23 1.34 4.81
CA ILE A 288 -18.10 1.25 3.64
C ILE A 288 -19.41 0.62 4.06
N THR A 289 -20.50 1.33 3.84
CA THR A 289 -21.85 0.93 4.25
C THR A 289 -22.72 0.53 3.07
N ASN A 290 -23.84 -0.12 3.37
CA ASN A 290 -24.86 -0.54 2.40
C ASN A 290 -24.31 -1.46 1.30
N ILE A 291 -23.37 -2.35 1.64
CA ILE A 291 -22.86 -3.35 0.70
C ILE A 291 -23.96 -4.40 0.49
N PRO A 292 -24.52 -4.54 -0.72
CA PRO A 292 -25.60 -5.48 -0.97
C PRO A 292 -25.06 -6.91 -1.06
N MET A 293 -25.55 -7.80 -0.18
CA MET A 293 -25.16 -9.21 -0.18
C MET A 293 -26.38 -10.12 -0.19
N LYS A 294 -26.26 -11.28 -0.86
CA LYS A 294 -27.27 -12.35 -0.78
C LYS A 294 -27.05 -13.18 0.49
N GLU A 295 -28.12 -13.48 1.23
CA GLU A 295 -28.05 -14.39 2.37
C GLU A 295 -28.01 -15.86 1.90
N GLU A 296 -27.19 -16.68 2.56
CA GLU A 296 -27.03 -18.11 2.19
C GLU A 296 -28.25 -18.96 2.55
N GLN A 297 -28.93 -18.63 3.66
CA GLN A 297 -30.08 -19.41 4.14
C GLN A 297 -31.42 -18.93 3.55
N HIS A 298 -31.44 -17.73 2.97
CA HIS A 298 -32.64 -17.12 2.40
C HIS A 298 -32.26 -16.35 1.14
N ALA A 299 -32.15 -17.04 -0.01
CA ALA A 299 -31.72 -16.44 -1.28
C ALA A 299 -32.63 -15.28 -1.79
N ASN A 300 -33.78 -15.09 -1.15
CA ASN A 300 -34.75 -14.04 -1.46
C ASN A 300 -34.63 -12.79 -0.57
N THR A 301 -33.75 -12.77 0.43
CA THR A 301 -33.48 -11.61 1.29
C THR A 301 -32.04 -11.11 1.10
N SER A 302 -31.89 -9.81 0.94
CA SER A 302 -30.58 -9.14 0.93
C SER A 302 -30.42 -8.34 2.21
N ALA A 303 -29.29 -8.54 2.90
CA ALA A 303 -28.89 -7.72 4.03
C ALA A 303 -27.75 -6.76 3.62
N ASN A 304 -27.73 -5.60 4.27
CA ASN A 304 -26.67 -4.62 4.10
C ASN A 304 -25.61 -4.84 5.18
N TYR A 305 -24.36 -4.88 4.77
CA TYR A 305 -23.24 -5.02 5.67
C TYR A 305 -22.27 -3.85 5.53
N ASP A 306 -21.50 -3.65 6.59
CA ASP A 306 -20.46 -2.65 6.66
C ASP A 306 -19.09 -3.32 6.68
N VAL A 307 -18.14 -2.73 5.95
CA VAL A 307 -16.75 -3.20 5.92
C VAL A 307 -15.82 -2.04 6.24
N GLU A 308 -14.96 -2.25 7.23
CA GLU A 308 -13.94 -1.27 7.61
C GLU A 308 -12.61 -1.56 6.89
N LEU A 309 -12.06 -0.54 6.24
CA LEU A 309 -10.78 -0.57 5.56
C LEU A 309 -9.80 0.43 6.19
N LEU A 310 -8.56 0.03 6.34
CA LEU A 310 -7.44 0.88 6.70
C LEU A 310 -6.63 1.25 5.46
N HIS A 311 -6.15 2.48 5.40
CA HIS A 311 -5.32 3.00 4.31
C HIS A 311 -4.55 4.23 4.79
N HIS A 312 -3.60 4.73 3.99
CA HIS A 312 -2.91 5.97 4.35
C HIS A 312 -3.91 7.13 4.52
N ARG A 313 -3.68 7.97 5.52
CA ARG A 313 -4.52 9.12 5.86
C ARG A 313 -4.72 10.08 4.70
N ASP A 314 -3.78 10.10 3.75
CA ASP A 314 -3.85 11.07 2.65
C ASP A 314 -5.05 10.89 1.73
N ALA A 315 -5.67 9.71 1.74
CA ALA A 315 -6.93 9.48 1.05
C ALA A 315 -8.05 10.43 1.53
N HIS A 316 -7.91 11.04 2.72
CA HIS A 316 -8.90 11.93 3.30
C HIS A 316 -8.42 13.38 3.43
N LEU A 317 -7.28 13.77 2.82
CA LEU A 317 -6.78 15.16 2.91
C LEU A 317 -7.80 16.21 2.51
N GLU A 318 -8.60 15.95 1.48
CA GLU A 318 -9.64 16.87 1.05
C GLU A 318 -10.73 17.04 2.12
N PHE A 319 -11.05 16.00 2.89
CA PHE A 319 -12.02 16.07 3.99
C PHE A 319 -11.48 16.87 5.17
N PHE A 320 -10.20 16.69 5.50
CA PHE A 320 -9.54 17.44 6.56
C PHE A 320 -9.43 18.93 6.23
N LYS A 321 -9.06 19.28 4.99
CA LYS A 321 -8.87 20.68 4.57
C LYS A 321 -10.17 21.48 4.53
N SER A 322 -11.27 20.84 4.15
CA SER A 322 -12.58 21.50 4.08
C SER A 322 -13.28 21.63 5.44
N GLY A 323 -12.74 21.04 6.51
CA GLY A 323 -13.43 20.95 7.81
C GLY A 323 -14.68 20.03 7.78
N ASP A 324 -14.84 19.26 6.70
CA ASP A 324 -16.03 18.46 6.38
C ASP A 324 -16.04 17.06 7.04
N LEU A 325 -15.19 16.82 8.05
CA LEU A 325 -15.21 15.57 8.83
C LEU A 325 -16.61 15.29 9.41
N HIS A 326 -17.32 16.32 9.88
CA HIS A 326 -18.70 16.19 10.33
C HIS A 326 -19.70 15.85 9.21
N MET A 327 -19.37 16.14 7.95
CA MET A 327 -20.22 15.91 6.78
C MET A 327 -20.00 14.52 6.16
N ALA A 328 -18.85 13.89 6.37
CA ALA A 328 -18.57 12.52 5.92
C ALA A 328 -19.08 11.43 6.90
N GLY A 329 -19.91 11.82 7.88
CA GLY A 329 -20.50 10.90 8.84
C GLY A 329 -19.44 10.18 9.68
N THR A 330 -18.71 10.91 10.53
CA THR A 330 -17.86 10.28 11.55
C THR A 330 -18.72 9.48 12.52
N SER A 331 -18.56 8.16 12.54
CA SER A 331 -19.19 7.31 13.54
C SER A 331 -18.15 6.96 14.62
N THR A 332 -18.41 7.39 15.86
CA THR A 332 -17.65 6.93 17.02
C THR A 332 -18.24 5.59 17.46
N ARG A 333 -17.56 4.47 17.18
CA ARG A 333 -17.89 3.20 17.85
C ARG A 333 -17.41 3.23 19.30
N GLU A 334 -18.03 2.41 20.16
CA GLU A 334 -18.13 2.44 21.63
C GLU A 334 -16.86 2.62 22.50
N ASN A 335 -15.68 2.93 21.95
CA ASN A 335 -14.44 3.14 22.71
C ASN A 335 -13.72 4.47 22.41
N GLY A 336 -14.42 5.53 21.99
CA GLY A 336 -13.97 6.95 22.09
C GLY A 336 -12.70 7.39 21.33
N PHE A 337 -11.91 6.47 20.75
CA PHE A 337 -10.58 6.75 20.18
C PHE A 337 -10.44 6.40 18.69
N LYS A 338 -11.46 5.79 18.05
CA LYS A 338 -11.39 5.39 16.63
C LYS A 338 -12.36 6.22 15.80
N GLU A 339 -11.81 7.18 15.07
CA GLU A 339 -12.53 7.97 14.07
C GLU A 339 -12.48 7.25 12.72
N THR A 340 -13.64 7.04 12.10
CA THR A 340 -13.77 6.39 10.80
C THR A 340 -14.66 7.22 9.88
N VAL A 341 -14.25 7.35 8.63
CA VAL A 341 -15.03 8.03 7.59
C VAL A 341 -16.05 7.06 7.03
N THR A 342 -17.33 7.46 7.01
CA THR A 342 -18.39 6.60 6.49
C THR A 342 -18.66 6.92 5.02
N LEU A 343 -18.49 5.94 4.15
CA LEU A 343 -18.84 6.05 2.73
C LEU A 343 -19.88 5.01 2.35
N LYS A 344 -20.79 5.35 1.45
CA LYS A 344 -21.88 4.48 1.03
C LYS A 344 -21.58 3.83 -0.31
N TRP A 345 -21.76 2.52 -0.39
CA TRP A 345 -21.69 1.78 -1.65
C TRP A 345 -22.67 2.35 -2.69
N CYS A 346 -22.17 2.66 -3.88
CA CYS A 346 -22.99 2.96 -5.05
C CYS A 346 -22.94 1.82 -6.06
N THR A 347 -24.12 1.25 -6.37
CA THR A 347 -24.26 0.21 -7.38
C THR A 347 -23.72 0.70 -8.73
N PRO A 348 -22.74 -0.01 -9.33
CA PRO A 348 -22.20 0.35 -10.63
C PRO A 348 -23.32 0.36 -11.69
N ARG A 349 -23.49 1.48 -12.41
CA ARG A 349 -24.40 1.55 -13.56
C ARG A 349 -23.75 0.88 -14.78
N THR A 350 -24.56 0.35 -15.69
CA THR A 350 -24.10 -0.33 -16.93
C THR A 350 -23.28 0.56 -17.87
N ASN A 351 -23.46 1.89 -17.79
CA ASN A 351 -22.68 2.89 -18.55
C ASN A 351 -21.93 3.79 -17.57
N ASN A 352 -20.90 3.27 -16.91
CA ASN A 352 -20.06 4.08 -16.02
C ASN A 352 -18.93 4.74 -16.81
N ILE A 353 -18.42 5.87 -16.30
CA ILE A 353 -17.27 6.55 -16.90
C ILE A 353 -16.05 5.61 -16.80
N GLU A 354 -15.41 5.31 -17.93
CA GLU A 354 -14.26 4.39 -17.95
C GLU A 354 -12.99 5.02 -17.35
N LEU A 355 -12.82 6.34 -17.51
CA LEU A 355 -11.67 7.09 -17.02
C LEU A 355 -12.10 8.19 -16.04
N HIS A 356 -11.88 7.94 -14.75
CA HIS A 356 -12.13 8.91 -13.70
C HIS A 356 -10.91 9.81 -13.43
N TYR A 357 -11.14 11.11 -13.25
CA TYR A 357 -10.10 12.01 -12.76
C TYR A 357 -9.79 11.72 -11.28
N CYS A 358 -8.63 11.14 -11.04
CA CYS A 358 -8.17 10.66 -9.74
C CYS A 358 -7.00 11.53 -9.26
N THR A 359 -7.09 12.09 -8.05
CA THR A 359 -6.06 12.95 -7.45
C THR A 359 -5.08 12.16 -6.58
N GLY A 360 -5.41 10.91 -6.23
CA GLY A 360 -4.53 10.00 -5.50
C GLY A 360 -5.13 8.61 -5.37
N ALA A 361 -4.28 7.57 -5.34
CA ALA A 361 -4.70 6.18 -5.17
C ALA A 361 -3.88 5.54 -4.05
N TYR A 362 -4.56 4.97 -3.05
CA TYR A 362 -3.95 4.46 -1.83
C TYR A 362 -4.31 2.99 -1.64
N ARG A 363 -3.32 2.15 -1.33
CA ARG A 363 -3.59 0.74 -0.98
C ARG A 363 -4.43 0.65 0.28
N ILE A 364 -5.26 -0.39 0.35
CA ILE A 364 -6.15 -0.65 1.48
C ILE A 364 -5.81 -1.98 2.14
N SER A 365 -6.21 -2.12 3.40
CA SER A 365 -6.23 -3.39 4.14
C SER A 365 -7.55 -3.49 4.90
N PRO A 366 -8.38 -4.53 4.69
CA PRO A 366 -9.58 -4.72 5.50
C PRO A 366 -9.22 -4.99 6.96
N THR A 367 -9.91 -4.38 7.93
CA THR A 367 -9.66 -4.63 9.37
C THR A 367 -9.98 -6.07 9.77
N ASP A 368 -11.04 -6.64 9.19
CA ASP A 368 -11.43 -8.04 9.40
C ASP A 368 -11.48 -8.74 8.04
N VAL A 369 -10.32 -9.21 7.58
CA VAL A 369 -10.11 -9.75 6.24
C VAL A 369 -10.92 -11.04 5.98
N ASN A 370 -11.14 -11.85 7.02
CA ASN A 370 -11.81 -13.15 6.90
C ASN A 370 -13.32 -13.09 7.18
N SER A 371 -13.85 -11.95 7.62
CA SER A 371 -15.29 -11.78 7.71
C SER A 371 -15.96 -11.96 6.34
N ARG A 372 -17.16 -12.54 6.35
CA ARG A 372 -17.98 -12.71 5.13
C ARG A 372 -18.19 -11.38 4.39
N PRO A 373 -18.53 -10.25 5.04
CA PRO A 373 -18.68 -8.97 4.35
C PRO A 373 -17.40 -8.51 3.63
N SER A 374 -16.25 -8.55 4.32
CA SER A 374 -14.96 -8.14 3.73
C SER A 374 -14.58 -9.06 2.57
N SER A 375 -14.72 -10.38 2.74
CA SER A 375 -14.43 -11.36 1.69
C SER A 375 -15.29 -11.15 0.45
N CYS A 376 -16.58 -10.84 0.62
CA CYS A 376 -17.45 -10.54 -0.53
C CYS A 376 -17.02 -9.25 -1.24
N LEU A 377 -16.71 -8.18 -0.49
CA LEU A 377 -16.23 -6.92 -1.05
C LEU A 377 -14.90 -7.10 -1.81
N THR A 378 -13.90 -7.72 -1.20
CA THR A 378 -12.57 -7.88 -1.80
C THR A 378 -12.63 -8.77 -3.03
N ASN A 379 -13.32 -9.92 -2.99
CA ASN A 379 -13.48 -10.78 -4.17
C ASN A 379 -14.25 -10.10 -5.30
N PHE A 380 -15.26 -9.27 -4.98
CA PHE A 380 -15.95 -8.46 -6.00
C PHE A 380 -14.98 -7.53 -6.74
N LEU A 381 -14.05 -6.90 -6.02
CA LEU A 381 -13.05 -6.00 -6.58
C LEU A 381 -11.96 -6.75 -7.34
N LEU A 382 -11.48 -7.88 -6.81
CA LEU A 382 -10.46 -8.72 -7.44
C LEU A 382 -10.93 -9.32 -8.77
N ASN A 383 -12.23 -9.52 -8.93
CA ASN A 383 -12.86 -9.93 -10.21
C ASN A 383 -12.91 -8.81 -11.26
N GLY A 384 -12.24 -7.67 -11.04
CA GLY A 384 -12.10 -6.57 -12.01
C GLY A 384 -13.23 -5.54 -11.99
N ARG A 385 -14.18 -5.64 -11.04
CA ARG A 385 -15.23 -4.64 -10.88
C ARG A 385 -14.75 -3.51 -9.96
N SER A 386 -15.22 -2.29 -10.22
CA SER A 386 -14.96 -1.14 -9.36
C SER A 386 -16.23 -0.69 -8.65
N VAL A 387 -16.07 -0.04 -7.50
CA VAL A 387 -17.16 0.41 -6.64
C VAL A 387 -17.01 1.91 -6.42
N LEU A 388 -18.04 2.68 -6.78
CA LEU A 388 -18.10 4.10 -6.46
C LEU A 388 -18.60 4.29 -5.03
N LEU A 389 -18.08 5.30 -4.34
CA LEU A 389 -18.35 5.56 -2.94
C LEU A 389 -18.94 6.98 -2.77
N GLU A 390 -20.16 7.02 -2.25
CA GLU A 390 -20.95 8.23 -1.99
C GLU A 390 -20.70 8.73 -0.56
N GLN A 391 -20.51 10.05 -0.41
CA GLN A 391 -20.54 10.70 0.90
C GLN A 391 -21.98 10.78 1.41
N PRO A 392 -22.28 10.30 2.63
CA PRO A 392 -23.59 10.50 3.23
C PRO A 392 -23.84 12.00 3.45
N ARG A 393 -24.93 12.56 2.90
CA ARG A 393 -25.34 13.95 3.15
C ARG A 393 -26.76 14.00 3.69
N LYS A 394 -27.04 14.93 4.62
CA LYS A 394 -28.40 15.16 5.16
C LYS A 394 -29.35 15.73 4.12
N SER A 395 -28.84 16.52 3.18
CA SER A 395 -29.58 17.12 2.07
C SER A 395 -28.64 17.45 0.90
N GLY A 396 -29.18 17.56 -0.32
CA GLY A 396 -28.44 17.91 -1.54
C GLY A 396 -28.28 16.75 -2.53
N SER A 397 -27.58 17.01 -3.63
CA SER A 397 -27.25 16.00 -4.63
C SER A 397 -26.21 15.00 -4.08
N LYS A 398 -26.25 13.78 -4.62
CA LYS A 398 -25.27 12.75 -4.30
C LYS A 398 -23.87 13.20 -4.69
N VAL A 399 -22.90 12.98 -3.80
CA VAL A 399 -21.50 13.31 -4.05
C VAL A 399 -20.67 12.03 -4.01
N ILE A 400 -20.18 11.63 -5.18
CA ILE A 400 -19.18 10.56 -5.28
C ILE A 400 -17.81 11.18 -5.03
N SER A 401 -17.10 10.65 -4.05
CA SER A 401 -15.79 11.18 -3.65
C SER A 401 -14.66 10.18 -3.80
N HIS A 402 -14.99 8.89 -3.83
CA HIS A 402 -14.00 7.83 -3.85
C HIS A 402 -14.44 6.69 -4.76
N MET A 403 -13.47 5.86 -5.14
CA MET A 403 -13.71 4.61 -5.85
C MET A 403 -12.76 3.52 -5.36
N LEU A 404 -13.27 2.32 -5.14
CA LEU A 404 -12.43 1.13 -4.96
C LEU A 404 -12.24 0.42 -6.29
N SER A 405 -11.00 0.06 -6.58
CA SER A 405 -10.65 -0.64 -7.81
C SER A 405 -9.41 -1.52 -7.61
N SER A 406 -9.40 -2.69 -8.26
CA SER A 406 -8.27 -3.61 -8.25
C SER A 406 -7.35 -3.37 -9.45
N HIS A 407 -6.05 -3.37 -9.21
CA HIS A 407 -4.97 -3.22 -10.20
C HIS A 407 -4.01 -4.40 -10.04
N GLY A 408 -4.11 -5.41 -10.90
CA GLY A 408 -3.19 -6.55 -10.88
C GLY A 408 -3.26 -7.42 -9.61
N GLY A 409 -4.41 -7.45 -8.93
CA GLY A 409 -4.60 -8.18 -7.68
C GLY A 409 -4.44 -7.34 -6.41
N GLU A 410 -4.03 -6.08 -6.54
CA GLU A 410 -3.93 -5.13 -5.43
C GLU A 410 -5.13 -4.16 -5.44
N ILE A 411 -5.73 -3.92 -4.28
CA ILE A 411 -6.92 -3.04 -4.16
C ILE A 411 -6.49 -1.64 -3.74
N PHE A 412 -6.99 -0.64 -4.46
CA PHE A 412 -6.73 0.78 -4.19
C PHE A 412 -8.03 1.54 -3.92
N LEU A 413 -7.97 2.46 -2.98
CA LEU A 413 -8.91 3.54 -2.75
C LEU A 413 -8.45 4.77 -3.55
N HIS A 414 -9.19 5.07 -4.62
CA HIS A 414 -9.01 6.23 -5.48
C HIS A 414 -9.77 7.42 -4.91
N VAL A 415 -9.11 8.57 -4.82
CA VAL A 415 -9.69 9.86 -4.45
C VAL A 415 -10.14 10.56 -5.71
N LEU A 416 -11.43 10.82 -5.82
CA LEU A 416 -12.05 11.45 -6.98
C LEU A 416 -12.35 12.92 -6.69
N ASN A 417 -12.19 13.77 -7.70
CA ASN A 417 -12.61 15.16 -7.58
C ASN A 417 -14.15 15.24 -7.50
N SER A 418 -14.63 15.73 -6.37
CA SER A 418 -16.05 15.96 -6.11
C SER A 418 -16.47 17.41 -6.36
N ASN A 419 -15.52 18.31 -6.58
CA ASN A 419 -15.77 19.72 -6.84
C ASN A 419 -16.06 19.98 -8.32
N ARG A 420 -16.71 21.11 -8.57
CA ARG A 420 -16.92 21.63 -9.92
C ARG A 420 -15.57 21.75 -10.63
N SER A 421 -15.45 21.13 -11.80
CA SER A 421 -14.21 21.18 -12.59
C SER A 421 -14.02 22.61 -13.10
N THR A 422 -12.80 23.15 -12.97
CA THR A 422 -12.43 24.40 -13.64
C THR A 422 -12.33 24.25 -15.17
N LEU A 423 -12.40 23.01 -15.66
CA LEU A 423 -12.39 22.64 -17.08
C LEU A 423 -13.78 22.22 -17.57
N GLU A 424 -14.84 22.49 -16.80
CA GLU A 424 -16.20 22.36 -17.32
C GLU A 424 -16.43 23.34 -18.48
N ASP A 425 -17.36 23.00 -19.37
CA ASP A 425 -17.70 23.81 -20.55
C ASP A 425 -16.46 24.23 -21.37
N PRO A 426 -15.67 23.27 -21.89
CA PRO A 426 -14.49 23.60 -22.68
C PRO A 426 -14.90 24.31 -23.98
N PRO A 427 -14.04 25.18 -24.55
CA PRO A 427 -14.30 25.82 -25.84
C PRO A 427 -14.66 24.81 -26.91
N SER A 428 -15.64 25.14 -27.76
CA SER A 428 -16.05 24.26 -28.84
C SER A 428 -14.89 23.99 -29.80
N ILE A 429 -14.62 22.71 -30.07
CA ILE A 429 -13.61 22.30 -31.05
C ILE A 429 -13.87 22.92 -32.42
N SER A 430 -15.15 23.09 -32.81
CA SER A 430 -15.52 23.65 -34.12
C SER A 430 -15.25 25.16 -34.26
N GLU A 431 -15.06 25.86 -33.15
CA GLU A 431 -14.78 27.29 -33.11
C GLU A 431 -13.27 27.58 -32.95
N GLY A 432 -12.49 26.58 -32.56
CA GLY A 432 -11.05 26.66 -32.43
C GLY A 432 -10.28 26.47 -33.74
N CYS A 433 -8.96 26.44 -33.63
CA CYS A 433 -8.04 26.19 -34.75
C CYS A 433 -8.33 24.84 -35.41
N GLY A 434 -8.61 24.84 -36.71
CA GLY A 434 -8.95 23.62 -37.46
C GLY A 434 -10.41 23.16 -37.30
N GLY A 435 -11.22 23.82 -36.46
CA GLY A 435 -12.60 23.42 -36.18
C GLY A 435 -13.57 23.43 -37.37
N ARG A 436 -13.19 24.12 -38.46
CA ARG A 436 -13.95 24.17 -39.72
C ARG A 436 -13.50 23.14 -40.75
N VAL A 437 -12.43 22.41 -40.48
CA VAL A 437 -11.95 21.31 -41.34
C VAL A 437 -12.85 20.09 -41.11
N THR A 438 -13.42 19.55 -42.19
CA THR A 438 -14.45 18.51 -42.11
C THR A 438 -13.94 17.12 -42.51
N ASP A 439 -12.75 17.03 -43.09
CA ASP A 439 -12.20 15.82 -43.71
C ASP A 439 -10.97 15.28 -42.98
N TYR A 440 -10.93 15.39 -41.65
CA TYR A 440 -9.87 14.80 -40.84
C TYR A 440 -9.82 13.27 -40.99
N ARG A 441 -8.61 12.72 -41.05
CA ARG A 441 -8.35 11.26 -41.09
C ARG A 441 -8.44 10.62 -39.70
N ILE A 442 -9.56 10.82 -39.01
CA ILE A 442 -9.79 10.37 -37.62
C ILE A 442 -9.66 8.85 -37.51
N THR A 443 -10.26 8.10 -38.43
CA THR A 443 -10.21 6.62 -38.44
C THR A 443 -8.77 6.11 -38.57
N ASP A 444 -8.04 6.63 -39.56
CA ASP A 444 -6.64 6.25 -39.80
C ASP A 444 -5.75 6.62 -38.60
N PHE A 445 -5.97 7.78 -37.96
CA PHE A 445 -5.23 8.13 -36.75
C PHE A 445 -5.58 7.22 -35.57
N GLY A 446 -6.84 6.79 -35.46
CA GLY A 446 -7.29 5.82 -34.46
C GLY A 446 -6.62 4.46 -34.63
N GLU A 447 -6.38 4.02 -35.87
CA GLU A 447 -5.59 2.81 -36.17
C GLU A 447 -4.11 3.00 -35.82
N PHE A 448 -3.53 4.13 -36.22
CA PHE A 448 -2.17 4.52 -35.84
C PHE A 448 -1.96 4.48 -34.31
N MET A 449 -2.89 5.03 -33.53
CA MET A 449 -2.84 4.95 -32.06
C MET A 449 -2.87 3.50 -31.55
N ARG A 450 -3.66 2.64 -32.19
CA ARG A 450 -3.84 1.23 -31.80
C ARG A 450 -2.56 0.40 -32.04
N GLU A 451 -1.87 0.68 -33.14
CA GLU A 451 -0.59 0.07 -33.55
C GLU A 451 0.59 0.54 -32.70
N ASN A 452 0.50 1.73 -32.10
CA ASN A 452 1.55 2.35 -31.29
C ASN A 452 1.26 2.31 -29.78
N ARG A 453 0.44 1.35 -29.32
CA ARG A 453 0.19 1.14 -27.89
C ARG A 453 1.47 0.70 -27.18
N LEU A 454 1.69 1.25 -26.00
CA LEU A 454 2.80 0.86 -25.15
C LEU A 454 2.54 -0.51 -24.51
N THR A 455 3.60 -1.30 -24.37
CA THR A 455 3.59 -2.56 -23.62
C THR A 455 4.73 -2.57 -22.60
N PRO A 456 4.52 -3.04 -21.36
CA PRO A 456 5.59 -3.22 -20.39
C PRO A 456 6.66 -4.18 -20.92
N VAL A 457 7.93 -3.85 -20.72
CA VAL A 457 9.08 -4.70 -21.07
C VAL A 457 9.75 -5.11 -19.76
N ALA A 458 9.95 -6.42 -19.56
CA ALA A 458 10.58 -6.93 -18.35
C ALA A 458 12.03 -6.43 -18.23
N GLU A 459 12.45 -6.04 -17.03
CA GLU A 459 13.80 -5.50 -16.77
C GLU A 459 14.90 -6.47 -17.18
N SER A 460 14.68 -7.79 -17.05
CA SER A 460 15.61 -8.84 -17.43
C SER A 460 15.90 -8.93 -18.93
N SER A 461 15.07 -8.31 -19.77
CA SER A 461 15.23 -8.29 -21.23
C SER A 461 15.92 -7.03 -21.76
N HIS A 462 16.31 -6.12 -20.86
CA HIS A 462 16.96 -4.87 -21.23
C HIS A 462 18.48 -5.06 -21.39
N ASP A 463 18.95 -5.04 -22.62
CA ASP A 463 20.38 -4.90 -22.94
C ASP A 463 20.85 -3.49 -22.53
N PRO A 464 21.82 -3.32 -21.61
CA PRO A 464 22.32 -2.02 -21.16
C PRO A 464 22.88 -1.14 -22.30
N LEU A 465 23.27 -1.74 -23.42
CA LEU A 465 23.78 -1.05 -24.61
C LEU A 465 22.65 -0.59 -25.55
N ARG A 466 21.41 -1.04 -25.33
CA ARG A 466 20.24 -0.64 -26.13
C ARG A 466 19.53 0.56 -25.52
N LYS A 467 18.91 1.34 -26.41
CA LYS A 467 18.02 2.45 -26.04
C LYS A 467 16.88 1.96 -25.15
N LEU A 468 16.47 2.81 -24.21
CA LEU A 468 15.35 2.52 -23.33
C LEU A 468 14.08 2.23 -24.15
N PRO A 469 13.19 1.32 -23.70
CA PRO A 469 11.97 0.99 -24.43
C PRO A 469 11.11 2.20 -24.79
N VAL A 470 11.03 3.19 -23.89
CA VAL A 470 10.31 4.45 -24.12
C VAL A 470 10.94 5.30 -25.23
N GLU A 471 12.27 5.30 -25.34
CA GLU A 471 12.98 6.02 -26.40
C GLU A 471 12.79 5.35 -27.76
N ARG A 472 12.73 4.01 -27.77
CA ARG A 472 12.40 3.23 -28.97
C ARG A 472 10.98 3.53 -29.44
N ALA A 473 10.01 3.54 -28.53
CA ALA A 473 8.63 3.92 -28.85
C ALA A 473 8.55 5.35 -29.40
N LYS A 474 9.27 6.31 -28.78
CA LYS A 474 9.35 7.68 -29.28
C LYS A 474 9.97 7.76 -30.68
N ALA A 475 11.05 7.01 -30.94
CA ALA A 475 11.69 6.97 -32.24
C ALA A 475 10.80 6.34 -33.33
N GLN A 476 9.98 5.35 -32.96
CA GLN A 476 8.97 4.78 -33.84
C GLN A 476 7.92 5.83 -34.23
N LEU A 477 7.37 6.56 -33.25
CA LEU A 477 6.43 7.65 -33.52
C LEU A 477 7.03 8.72 -34.43
N GLU A 478 8.28 9.14 -34.19
CA GLU A 478 8.99 10.08 -35.07
C GLU A 478 9.02 9.58 -36.51
N ARG A 479 9.45 8.33 -36.71
CA ARG A 479 9.57 7.74 -38.04
C ARG A 479 8.22 7.66 -38.76
N TYR A 480 7.18 7.23 -38.04
CA TYR A 480 5.85 6.98 -38.62
C TYR A 480 5.11 8.29 -38.90
N THR A 481 5.53 9.39 -38.29
CA THR A 481 4.92 10.72 -38.47
C THR A 481 5.69 11.64 -39.42
N ARG A 482 6.81 11.19 -40.00
CA ARG A 482 7.59 11.98 -41.00
C ARG A 482 6.77 12.43 -42.20
N TYR A 483 5.85 11.59 -42.66
CA TYR A 483 4.88 11.93 -43.69
C TYR A 483 3.51 11.39 -43.31
N TRP A 484 2.74 12.21 -42.58
CA TRP A 484 1.41 11.84 -42.10
C TRP A 484 0.41 12.99 -42.35
N PRO A 485 -0.18 13.06 -43.56
CA PRO A 485 -1.19 14.07 -43.90
C PRO A 485 -2.41 13.93 -42.98
N MET A 486 -2.84 15.02 -42.35
CA MET A 486 -3.89 14.99 -41.32
C MET A 486 -5.32 14.97 -41.88
N ILE A 487 -5.50 15.43 -43.12
CA ILE A 487 -6.81 15.51 -43.78
C ILE A 487 -6.81 14.69 -45.07
N ILE A 488 -7.98 14.20 -45.44
CA ILE A 488 -8.19 13.30 -46.58
C ILE A 488 -7.79 14.00 -47.88
N SER A 489 -8.14 15.28 -48.03
CA SER A 489 -7.83 16.07 -49.23
C SER A 489 -6.34 16.39 -49.45
N GLN A 490 -5.49 16.21 -48.43
CA GLN A 490 -4.03 16.44 -48.54
C GLN A 490 -3.24 15.22 -49.00
N THR A 491 -3.91 14.11 -49.30
CA THR A 491 -3.23 12.88 -49.70
C THR A 491 -4.01 12.12 -50.75
N THR A 492 -3.31 11.52 -51.69
CA THR A 492 -3.88 10.57 -52.65
C THR A 492 -3.48 9.15 -52.27
N ILE A 493 -2.20 8.94 -51.92
CA ILE A 493 -1.64 7.62 -51.65
C ILE A 493 -2.29 6.91 -50.46
N PHE A 494 -2.64 7.64 -49.40
CA PHE A 494 -3.27 7.07 -48.20
C PHE A 494 -4.77 6.77 -48.38
N ASN A 495 -5.38 7.32 -49.44
CA ASN A 495 -6.77 7.06 -49.82
C ASN A 495 -6.88 5.87 -50.80
N MET A 496 -5.77 5.44 -51.39
CA MET A 496 -5.73 4.29 -52.30
C MET A 496 -5.67 2.98 -51.51
N GLN A 497 -6.77 2.22 -51.51
CA GLN A 497 -6.86 0.92 -50.80
C GLN A 497 -5.75 -0.07 -51.24
N ALA A 498 -5.32 -0.01 -52.51
CA ALA A 498 -4.27 -0.85 -53.08
C ALA A 498 -2.85 -0.57 -52.52
N VAL A 499 -2.64 0.58 -51.86
CA VAL A 499 -1.37 1.00 -51.25
C VAL A 499 -1.48 0.96 -49.71
N ARG A 500 -2.70 1.11 -49.17
CA ARG A 500 -3.02 1.19 -47.75
C ARG A 500 -2.68 -0.08 -46.94
N THR A 501 -2.85 -1.28 -47.50
CA THR A 501 -2.67 -2.53 -46.74
C THR A 501 -1.23 -3.04 -46.70
N ASP A 502 -0.44 -2.85 -47.77
CA ASP A 502 0.78 -3.66 -47.95
C ASP A 502 2.07 -2.85 -48.21
N ALA A 503 1.98 -1.58 -48.65
CA ALA A 503 3.17 -0.82 -49.08
C ALA A 503 3.71 0.16 -48.02
N LEU A 504 2.82 0.83 -47.29
CA LEU A 504 3.17 1.93 -46.36
C LEU A 504 3.54 1.45 -44.96
N SER A 505 3.03 0.31 -44.54
CA SER A 505 3.42 -0.38 -43.30
C SER A 505 4.84 -0.96 -43.39
N ALA A 506 5.26 -1.43 -44.58
CA ALA A 506 6.60 -1.93 -44.89
C ALA A 506 7.64 -0.83 -45.22
N LEU A 507 7.22 0.44 -45.29
CA LEU A 507 8.05 1.61 -45.58
C LEU A 507 8.95 2.04 -44.41
N LEU A 508 8.69 1.50 -43.21
CA LEU A 508 9.14 2.05 -41.94
C LEU A 508 10.07 1.12 -41.13
N PRO A 509 10.00 -0.22 -41.20
CA PRO A 509 11.06 -1.10 -40.72
C PRO A 509 12.23 -1.12 -41.72
N LEU A 510 13.48 -1.11 -41.23
CA LEU A 510 14.69 -1.12 -42.09
C LEU A 510 15.32 -2.53 -42.19
N GLU A 511 14.62 -3.57 -41.76
CA GLU A 511 15.24 -4.86 -41.43
C GLU A 511 14.44 -6.07 -41.95
N CYS A 512 14.06 -6.14 -43.24
CA CYS A 512 13.73 -7.44 -43.83
C CYS A 512 13.82 -7.50 -45.36
N SER A 513 14.46 -8.56 -45.89
CA SER A 513 14.57 -8.83 -47.35
C SER A 513 13.26 -9.26 -48.01
N GLN A 514 12.26 -9.70 -47.23
CA GLN A 514 10.91 -10.04 -47.72
C GLN A 514 10.07 -8.82 -48.07
N GLU A 515 10.37 -7.65 -47.51
CA GLU A 515 9.60 -6.44 -47.77
C GLU A 515 9.86 -5.92 -49.20
N ILE A 516 11.10 -6.03 -49.71
CA ILE A 516 11.54 -5.50 -51.02
C ILE A 516 10.70 -6.02 -52.19
N SER A 517 10.26 -7.28 -52.17
CA SER A 517 9.43 -7.86 -53.23
C SER A 517 8.03 -7.23 -53.25
N MET A 518 7.47 -6.95 -52.07
CA MET A 518 6.17 -6.30 -51.87
C MET A 518 6.20 -4.84 -52.35
N TRP A 519 7.30 -4.14 -52.11
CA TRP A 519 7.56 -2.81 -52.67
C TRP A 519 7.50 -2.77 -54.20
N THR A 520 8.21 -3.68 -54.87
CA THR A 520 8.16 -3.79 -56.33
C THR A 520 6.78 -4.14 -56.86
N PHE A 521 6.00 -4.95 -56.12
CA PHE A 521 4.64 -5.30 -56.48
C PHE A 521 3.70 -4.10 -56.42
N CYS A 522 3.77 -3.30 -55.36
CA CYS A 522 2.97 -2.09 -55.19
C CYS A 522 3.34 -1.01 -56.22
N LEU A 523 4.63 -0.78 -56.48
CA LEU A 523 5.09 0.13 -57.53
C LEU A 523 4.58 -0.28 -58.92
N ARG A 524 4.60 -1.58 -59.24
CA ARG A 524 4.07 -2.10 -60.52
C ARG A 524 2.56 -1.92 -60.64
N ARG A 525 1.80 -2.17 -59.57
CA ARG A 525 0.35 -1.92 -59.54
C ARG A 525 0.01 -0.44 -59.69
N TRP A 526 0.81 0.44 -59.10
CA TRP A 526 0.64 1.89 -59.24
C TRP A 526 0.93 2.34 -60.68
N PHE A 527 1.99 1.81 -61.30
CA PHE A 527 2.33 2.07 -62.70
C PHE A 527 1.24 1.57 -63.66
N LEU A 528 0.64 0.41 -63.39
CA LEU A 528 -0.49 -0.15 -64.15
C LEU A 528 -1.81 0.60 -63.97
N TRP A 529 -1.95 1.42 -62.92
CA TRP A 529 -3.13 2.26 -62.70
C TRP A 529 -2.98 3.66 -63.33
N LEU A 530 -1.74 4.11 -63.55
CA LEU A 530 -1.41 5.38 -64.20
C LEU A 530 -1.49 5.33 -65.74
N ILE A 531 -1.44 4.13 -66.32
CA ILE A 531 -1.71 3.83 -67.73
C ILE A 531 -3.20 3.51 -67.86
#